data_AF-A0A6P0XPF7-F1
#
_entry.id   AF-A0A6P0XPF7-F1
#
_cell.length_a   1.000
_cell.length_b   1.000
_cell.length_c   1.000
_cell.angle_alpha   90.00
_cell.angle_beta   90.00
_cell.angle_gamma   90.00
#
_symmetry.space_group_name_H-M   'P 1'
#
loop_
_entity.id
_entity.type
_entity.pdbx_description
1 polymer ?
#
loop_
_entity_poly.entity_id
_entity_poly.type
_entity_poly.pdbx_seq_one_letter_code
_entity_poly.pdbx_strand_id
1 'polypeptide(L)'
;MFPYLNNHLDLGSTVKDLQLHSIRVEIDTSGVRLAKVFEENPLLPGIILTKSGKFIGMVSQQQFLKTLSRQYGREIFLNRSVKVLYDFIKYELL
;
A
#
# COMPACT_ATOMS: atom_id res chain seq x y z
N MET A 1 -16.65 -15.70 -10.01
CA MET A 1 -16.82 -14.62 -11.01
C MET A 1 -16.14 -13.39 -10.45
N PHE A 2 -14.97 -13.00 -10.98
CA PHE A 2 -14.17 -11.89 -10.45
C PHE A 2 -14.73 -10.55 -10.96
N PRO A 3 -15.28 -9.68 -10.10
CA PRO A 3 -16.06 -8.51 -10.52
C PRO A 3 -15.23 -7.33 -11.08
N TYR A 4 -13.98 -7.55 -11.48
CA TYR A 4 -13.00 -6.48 -11.75
C TYR A 4 -12.45 -6.46 -13.19
N LEU A 5 -12.99 -7.25 -14.10
CA LEU A 5 -12.61 -7.25 -15.53
C LEU A 5 -13.25 -6.10 -16.34
N ASN A 6 -14.11 -5.27 -15.76
CA ASN A 6 -14.80 -4.20 -16.47
C ASN A 6 -14.18 -2.82 -16.21
N ASN A 7 -12.95 -2.61 -16.67
CA ASN A 7 -12.52 -1.28 -17.09
C ASN A 7 -12.23 -1.38 -18.59
N HIS A 8 -13.28 -1.33 -19.40
CA HIS A 8 -13.14 -1.16 -20.85
C HIS A 8 -12.56 0.23 -21.10
N LEU A 9 -11.24 0.36 -20.94
CA LEU A 9 -10.48 1.54 -21.32
C LEU A 9 -10.31 1.50 -22.84
N ASP A 10 -10.69 2.58 -23.48
CA ASP A 10 -10.50 2.81 -24.90
C ASP A 10 -9.62 4.06 -25.12
N LEU A 11 -9.36 4.40 -26.37
CA LEU A 11 -8.53 5.56 -26.73
C LEU A 11 -9.16 6.90 -26.31
N GLY A 12 -10.47 6.93 -26.04
CA GLY A 12 -11.19 8.12 -25.57
C GLY A 12 -11.23 8.25 -24.04
N SER A 13 -10.76 7.23 -23.32
CA SER A 13 -10.80 7.19 -21.87
C SER A 13 -9.84 8.20 -21.24
N THR A 14 -10.28 8.78 -20.13
CA THR A 14 -9.53 9.78 -19.37
C THR A 14 -9.01 9.20 -18.07
N VAL A 15 -8.11 9.93 -17.40
CA VAL A 15 -7.62 9.55 -16.05
C VAL A 15 -8.76 9.39 -15.05
N LYS A 16 -9.88 10.11 -15.23
CA LYS A 16 -11.06 10.01 -14.35
C LYS A 16 -11.78 8.66 -14.47
N ASP A 17 -11.62 7.98 -15.60
CA ASP A 17 -12.25 6.69 -15.86
C ASP A 17 -11.45 5.53 -15.24
N LEU A 18 -10.28 5.81 -14.68
CA LEU A 18 -9.51 4.85 -13.89
C LEU A 18 -10.12 4.64 -12.51
N GLN A 19 -10.03 3.42 -12.01
CA GLN A 19 -10.44 3.10 -10.64
C GLN A 19 -9.62 3.91 -9.63
N LEU A 20 -10.31 4.70 -8.81
CA LEU A 20 -9.69 5.49 -7.76
C LEU A 20 -9.53 4.65 -6.49
N HIS A 21 -8.29 4.41 -6.10
CA HIS A 21 -7.96 3.84 -4.80
C HIS A 21 -7.65 4.97 -3.80
N SER A 22 -8.56 5.20 -2.84
CA SER A 22 -8.44 6.31 -1.88
C SER A 22 -8.08 5.87 -0.46
N ILE A 23 -7.60 4.63 -0.28
CA ILE A 23 -7.26 4.11 1.04
C ILE A 23 -5.99 4.80 1.56
N ARG A 24 -6.13 5.36 2.76
CA ARG A 24 -5.08 6.10 3.46
C ARG A 24 -4.83 5.50 4.82
N VAL A 25 -3.56 5.48 5.23
CA VAL A 25 -3.15 5.04 6.57
C VAL A 25 -2.19 6.06 7.16
N GLU A 26 -2.35 6.35 8.44
CA GLU A 26 -1.44 7.19 9.21
C GLU A 26 -0.12 6.43 9.45
N ILE A 27 1.00 7.07 9.16
CA ILE A 27 2.34 6.47 9.18
C ILE A 27 2.76 6.01 10.58
N ASP A 28 2.16 6.60 11.62
CA ASP A 28 2.42 6.27 13.02
C ASP A 28 1.62 5.04 13.49
N THR A 29 0.72 4.49 12.67
CA THR A 29 -0.01 3.24 12.97
C THR A 29 0.89 2.01 12.85
N SER A 30 0.47 0.89 13.47
CA SER A 30 1.19 -0.39 13.37
C SER A 30 1.15 -0.99 11.96
N GLY A 31 2.23 -1.64 11.53
CA GLY A 31 2.30 -2.38 10.27
C GLY A 31 1.26 -3.50 10.14
N VAL A 32 0.72 -4.03 11.25
CA VAL A 32 -0.45 -4.92 11.25
C VAL A 32 -1.64 -4.27 10.54
N ARG A 33 -1.82 -2.95 10.64
CA ARG A 33 -2.90 -2.24 9.95
C ARG A 33 -2.75 -2.32 8.42
N LEU A 34 -1.52 -2.21 7.90
CA LEU A 34 -1.25 -2.38 6.47
C LEU A 34 -1.56 -3.80 6.01
N ALA A 35 -1.13 -4.81 6.80
CA ALA A 35 -1.43 -6.21 6.50
C ALA A 35 -2.95 -6.44 6.37
N LYS A 36 -3.72 -5.99 7.37
CA LYS A 36 -5.18 -6.10 7.35
C LYS A 36 -5.81 -5.40 6.14
N VAL A 37 -5.35 -4.19 5.81
CA VAL A 37 -5.87 -3.45 4.64
C VAL A 37 -5.61 -4.20 3.34
N PHE A 38 -4.41 -4.77 3.16
CA PHE A 38 -4.10 -5.57 1.96
C PHE A 38 -4.83 -6.91 1.93
N GLU A 39 -5.05 -7.55 3.08
CA GLU A 39 -5.85 -8.78 3.19
C GLU A 39 -7.34 -8.54 2.86
N GLU A 40 -7.91 -7.43 3.37
CA GLU A 40 -9.29 -7.01 3.09
C GLU A 40 -9.48 -6.51 1.65
N ASN A 41 -8.40 -6.04 1.00
CA ASN A 41 -8.43 -5.48 -0.36
C ASN A 41 -7.34 -6.09 -1.25
N PRO A 42 -7.48 -7.35 -1.71
CA PRO A 42 -6.42 -8.05 -2.45
C PRO A 42 -5.98 -7.39 -3.76
N LEU A 43 -6.84 -6.59 -4.38
CA LEU A 43 -6.56 -5.87 -5.64
C LEU A 43 -5.99 -4.47 -5.43
N LEU A 44 -5.81 -4.03 -4.17
CA LEU A 44 -5.27 -2.73 -3.88
C LEU A 44 -3.79 -2.66 -4.31
N PRO A 45 -3.43 -1.83 -5.30
CA PRO A 45 -2.05 -1.79 -5.81
C PRO A 45 -1.07 -1.17 -4.80
N GLY A 46 -1.58 -0.34 -3.88
CA GLY A 46 -0.80 0.31 -2.84
C GLY A 46 -1.67 1.15 -1.91
N ILE A 47 -1.05 1.59 -0.81
CA ILE A 47 -1.69 2.40 0.23
C ILE A 47 -1.00 3.76 0.29
N ILE A 48 -1.81 4.81 0.40
CA ILE A 48 -1.33 6.17 0.62
C ILE A 48 -0.98 6.34 2.11
N LEU A 49 0.23 6.81 2.38
CA LEU A 49 0.70 7.13 3.73
C LEU A 49 0.49 8.60 4.03
N THR A 50 -0.04 8.85 5.22
CA THR A 50 -0.33 10.18 5.73
C THR A 50 0.31 10.40 7.09
N LYS A 51 0.56 11.67 7.44
CA LYS A 51 0.88 12.09 8.80
C LYS A 51 0.03 13.29 9.16
N SER A 52 -0.83 13.12 10.15
CA SER A 52 -1.83 14.14 10.53
C SER A 52 -2.67 14.59 9.33
N GLY A 53 -3.11 13.62 8.52
CA GLY A 53 -3.90 13.85 7.30
C GLY A 53 -3.12 14.39 6.10
N LYS A 54 -1.84 14.74 6.25
CA LYS A 54 -0.99 15.23 5.14
C LYS A 54 -0.32 14.07 4.43
N PHE A 55 -0.29 14.11 3.10
CA PHE A 55 0.40 13.11 2.28
C PHE A 55 1.90 13.07 2.58
N ILE A 56 2.45 11.86 2.77
CA ILE A 56 3.88 11.63 3.01
C ILE A 56 4.50 10.75 1.93
N GLY A 57 3.73 9.80 1.40
CA GLY A 57 4.21 8.86 0.40
C GLY A 57 3.22 7.74 0.15
N MET A 58 3.70 6.66 -0.47
CA MET A 58 2.90 5.45 -0.73
C MET A 58 3.75 4.21 -0.50
N VAL A 59 3.08 3.11 -0.19
CA VAL A 59 3.68 1.76 -0.16
C VAL A 59 2.89 0.89 -1.11
N SER A 60 3.57 0.32 -2.11
CA SER A 60 2.92 -0.65 -3.00
C SER A 60 2.72 -1.99 -2.30
N GLN A 61 1.69 -2.74 -2.70
CA GLN A 61 1.44 -4.08 -2.18
C GLN A 61 2.65 -5.00 -2.41
N GLN A 62 3.27 -4.91 -3.59
CA GLN A 62 4.46 -5.68 -3.94
C GLN A 62 5.65 -5.38 -3.01
N GLN A 63 5.94 -4.11 -2.73
CA GLN A 63 7.05 -3.74 -1.84
C GLN A 63 6.77 -4.17 -0.40
N PHE A 64 5.52 -4.07 0.05
CA PHE A 64 5.10 -4.56 1.36
C PHE A 64 5.33 -6.07 1.48
N LEU A 65 4.81 -6.87 0.54
CA LEU A 65 4.98 -8.32 0.53
C LEU A 65 6.45 -8.73 0.42
N LYS A 66 7.22 -8.10 -0.48
CA LYS A 66 8.67 -8.34 -0.60
C LYS A 66 9.39 -8.10 0.72
N THR A 67 9.07 -7.00 1.40
CA THR A 67 9.66 -6.62 2.69
C THR A 67 9.32 -7.63 3.80
N LEU A 68 8.07 -8.10 3.85
CA LEU A 68 7.65 -9.10 4.85
C LEU A 68 8.20 -10.50 4.61
N SER A 69 8.49 -10.85 3.35
CA SER A 69 9.08 -12.14 2.96
C SER A 69 10.57 -12.27 3.29
N ARG A 70 11.21 -11.19 3.78
CA ARG A 70 12.60 -11.23 4.25
C ARG A 70 12.69 -11.97 5.60
N GLN A 71 13.89 -12.46 5.92
CA GLN A 71 14.18 -13.04 7.22
C GLN A 71 13.79 -12.04 8.33
N TYR A 72 12.98 -12.50 9.29
CA TYR A 72 12.41 -11.69 10.38
C TYR A 72 11.53 -10.49 9.96
N GLY A 73 11.18 -10.35 8.67
CA GLY A 73 10.45 -9.18 8.15
C GLY A 73 9.11 -8.97 8.86
N ARG A 74 8.34 -10.05 9.08
CA ARG A 74 7.06 -9.98 9.80
C ARG A 74 7.22 -9.44 11.22
N GLU A 75 8.16 -9.98 11.99
CA GLU A 75 8.38 -9.58 13.39
C GLU A 75 8.89 -8.14 13.50
N ILE A 76 9.80 -7.74 12.60
CA ILE A 76 10.39 -6.40 12.59
C ILE A 76 9.34 -5.35 12.18
N PHE A 77 8.55 -5.60 11.14
CA PHE A 77 7.76 -4.55 10.50
C PHE A 77 6.29 -4.52 10.94
N LEU A 78 5.67 -5.65 11.30
CA LEU A 78 4.24 -5.66 11.67
C LEU A 78 4.00 -5.04 13.04
N ASN A 79 4.86 -5.36 14.01
CA ASN A 79 4.71 -4.91 15.40
C ASN A 79 5.19 -3.46 15.63
N ARG A 80 5.72 -2.80 14.60
CA ARG A 80 6.23 -1.43 14.66
C ARG A 80 5.35 -0.48 13.86
N SER A 81 5.60 0.82 14.03
CA SER A 81 4.99 1.84 13.19
C SER A 81 5.34 1.62 11.71
N VAL A 82 4.37 1.89 10.82
CA VAL A 82 4.52 1.86 9.36
C VAL A 82 5.70 2.70 8.90
N LYS A 83 6.06 3.76 9.64
CA LYS A 83 7.26 4.55 9.41
C LYS A 83 8.52 3.70 9.25
N VAL A 84 8.71 2.68 10.09
CA VAL A 84 9.91 1.82 10.05
C VAL A 84 9.98 1.05 8.73
N LEU A 85 8.85 0.50 8.28
CA LEU A 85 8.76 -0.19 6.99
C LEU A 85 8.95 0.79 5.82
N TYR A 86 8.34 1.98 5.90
CA TYR A 86 8.42 2.97 4.84
C TYR A 86 9.85 3.51 4.67
N ASP A 87 10.54 3.83 5.76
CA ASP A 87 11.92 4.30 5.73
C ASP A 87 12.86 3.22 5.15
N PHE A 88 12.64 1.95 5.52
CA PHE A 88 13.40 0.82 4.97
C PHE A 88 13.22 0.68 3.45
N ILE A 89 11.97 0.69 2.99
CA ILE A 89 11.63 0.62 1.56
C ILE A 89 12.22 1.80 0.80
N LYS A 90 12.14 3.01 1.36
CA LYS A 90 12.67 4.23 0.75
C LYS A 90 14.19 4.14 0.58
N TYR A 91 14.90 3.56 1.55
CA TYR A 91 16.34 3.36 1.46
C TYR A 91 16.73 2.33 0.40
N GLU A 92 15.92 1.27 0.18
CA GLU A 92 16.19 0.26 -0.85
C GLU A 92 16.08 0.81 -2.30
N LEU A 93 15.48 1.99 -2.48
CA LEU A 93 15.29 2.64 -3.79
C LEU A 93 16.34 3.72 -4.09
N LEU A 94 17.25 4.00 -3.15
CA LEU A 94 18.37 4.95 -3.30
C LEU A 94 19.65 4.19 -3.66
#